data_AF-A0A099VZZ1-F1
#
_entry.id   AF-A0A099VZZ1-F1
#
_cell.length_a   1.000
_cell.length_b   1.000
_cell.length_c   1.000
_cell.angle_alpha   90.00
_cell.angle_beta   90.00
_cell.angle_gamma   90.00
#
_symmetry.space_group_name_H-M   'P 1'
#
loop_
_entity.id
_entity.type
_entity.pdbx_description
1 polymer ?
#
loop_
_entity_poly.entity_id
_entity_poly.type
_entity_poly.pdbx_seq_one_letter_code
_entity_poly.pdbx_strand_id
1 'polypeptide(L)'
;MNNKKIVTLITANLLLCSLTPIAVNAQTGEQTYQTQENNIIDANEILNRTGIDESIYTPSDQNSVDKIEAQTMPTQEQHDFYTSARSISNINQYIIDKNYGNPVIEQQIKNFTRFNYADGYGKPRGVVIHETANDNSTITGEINYMTQNWENAFVHTFVDKDRIIQIHPTENAVWGAGAKANPYFVQFELVREKTQENFYKSVNNDAYYAAYILKQYGITPVNAHNTGIGTVWSHDAVSRFLGGTNHTDPVGYFNKWGYNFNQFFELIQQKYNELTVPVYKVYYAKSTISLRSTPNWNSSIVTTIPEGASVSIDLNSKTSEQFYKVTYQGKTGWMKLDYFSSTSVLEDNYAKSTINLRKSATWDSEIAVTIPTGEKVSLNNTTLTNGFYKITFNNQTGWMKKEYFSSAPVLETYYAKDIVNLRKNAMWDSPISITIPAGERITLNNSTLTNGFYQITYNNTTGWMKKDYFADQPTIELLYAKNEIYTRESPSWDSPTSFSIPEGGQVSLNNTTPVNGFYKITYGNSTAWMKKDYFSNKAVLVDYTASSTVNLRKDASWDSPVVKVVPNNATVVVNVTSSSNDFYKINYDGQVGWMKLSYFQISQ
;
A
#
# COMPACT_ATOMS: atom_id res chain seq x y z
N MET A 1 -61.88 -16.24 39.95
CA MET A 1 -61.41 -17.51 40.55
C MET A 1 -61.32 -18.56 39.46
N ASN A 2 -60.15 -19.20 39.34
CA ASN A 2 -59.78 -20.40 38.56
C ASN A 2 -60.11 -20.51 37.06
N ASN A 3 -59.04 -20.32 36.26
CA ASN A 3 -58.83 -20.87 34.92
C ASN A 3 -58.36 -22.34 34.98
N LYS A 4 -58.86 -23.21 34.10
CA LYS A 4 -58.12 -24.36 33.57
C LYS A 4 -58.41 -24.57 32.08
N LYS A 5 -57.32 -24.73 31.33
CA LYS A 5 -57.18 -24.94 29.89
C LYS A 5 -57.59 -26.36 29.48
N ILE A 6 -58.12 -26.49 28.27
CA ILE A 6 -58.22 -27.75 27.51
C ILE A 6 -57.27 -27.68 26.32
N VAL A 7 -56.52 -28.76 26.12
CA VAL A 7 -55.58 -29.04 25.01
C VAL A 7 -56.32 -29.91 24.00
N THR A 8 -56.19 -29.60 22.70
CA THR A 8 -56.58 -30.53 21.61
C THR A 8 -55.46 -30.60 20.59
N LEU A 9 -54.97 -31.82 20.37
CA LEU A 9 -54.01 -32.25 19.34
C LEU A 9 -54.60 -32.08 17.92
N ILE A 10 -53.77 -31.66 16.96
CA ILE A 10 -54.01 -31.86 15.52
C ILE A 10 -52.78 -32.53 14.90
N THR A 11 -53.05 -33.67 14.27
CA THR A 11 -52.15 -34.54 13.48
C THR A 11 -51.88 -33.97 12.08
N ALA A 12 -50.66 -34.11 11.57
CA ALA A 12 -50.28 -33.75 10.20
C ALA A 12 -50.08 -34.99 9.32
N ASN A 13 -50.69 -34.93 8.13
CA ASN A 13 -50.73 -35.96 7.08
C ASN A 13 -49.38 -36.14 6.36
N LEU A 14 -49.03 -37.39 6.10
CA LEU A 14 -47.98 -37.84 5.20
C LEU A 14 -48.61 -38.16 3.82
N LEU A 15 -48.09 -37.59 2.73
CA LEU A 15 -48.48 -37.96 1.37
C LEU A 15 -47.23 -38.42 0.60
N LEU A 16 -47.17 -39.72 0.29
CA LEU A 16 -46.19 -40.30 -0.64
C LEU A 16 -46.66 -40.07 -2.09
N CYS A 17 -45.74 -39.68 -2.95
CA CYS A 17 -45.89 -39.85 -4.40
C CYS A 17 -44.57 -40.38 -4.98
N SER A 18 -44.68 -41.49 -5.70
CA SER A 18 -43.63 -42.30 -6.31
C SER A 18 -43.18 -41.74 -7.67
N LEU A 19 -41.87 -41.72 -7.95
CA LEU A 19 -41.35 -41.65 -9.32
C LEU A 19 -40.11 -42.55 -9.48
N THR A 20 -40.15 -43.37 -10.53
CA THR A 20 -39.09 -44.25 -11.07
C THR A 20 -37.96 -43.46 -11.74
N PRO A 21 -36.73 -44.02 -11.87
CA PRO A 21 -35.58 -43.30 -12.38
C PRO A 21 -35.57 -43.23 -13.92
N ILE A 22 -35.38 -42.02 -14.47
CA ILE A 22 -34.96 -41.81 -15.86
C ILE A 22 -33.50 -41.38 -15.82
N ALA A 23 -32.63 -42.18 -16.45
CA ALA A 23 -31.24 -41.83 -16.67
C ALA A 23 -31.14 -40.78 -17.79
N VAL A 24 -30.57 -39.61 -17.50
CA VAL A 24 -30.05 -38.67 -18.50
C VAL A 24 -28.68 -38.20 -18.04
N ASN A 25 -27.69 -38.45 -18.91
CA ASN A 25 -26.30 -37.98 -18.84
C ASN A 25 -26.20 -36.50 -18.45
N ALA A 26 -25.56 -36.23 -17.31
CA ALA A 26 -25.02 -34.92 -17.00
C ALA A 26 -23.49 -34.99 -17.05
N GLN A 27 -22.92 -34.36 -18.09
CA GLN A 27 -21.50 -34.07 -18.17
C GLN A 27 -21.05 -33.31 -16.92
N THR A 28 -19.98 -33.78 -16.32
CA THR A 28 -19.26 -33.18 -15.21
C THR A 28 -18.74 -31.79 -15.61
N GLY A 29 -19.46 -30.76 -15.18
CA GLY A 29 -18.93 -29.40 -15.05
C GLY A 29 -18.64 -29.14 -13.59
N GLU A 30 -17.36 -29.13 -13.21
CA GLU A 30 -16.90 -28.65 -11.91
C GLU A 30 -17.40 -27.21 -11.71
N GLN A 31 -18.36 -27.04 -10.80
CA GLN A 31 -18.56 -25.77 -10.12
C GLN A 31 -17.89 -25.86 -8.76
N THR A 32 -16.68 -25.33 -8.70
CA THR A 32 -15.92 -25.10 -7.47
C THR A 32 -16.66 -24.10 -6.59
N TYR A 33 -17.43 -24.63 -5.63
CA TYR A 33 -17.80 -23.88 -4.44
C TYR A 33 -16.55 -23.75 -3.56
N GLN A 34 -15.98 -22.56 -3.48
CA GLN A 34 -14.93 -22.20 -2.51
C GLN A 34 -15.55 -22.23 -1.10
N THR A 35 -15.57 -23.41 -0.49
CA THR A 35 -15.78 -23.58 0.95
C THR A 35 -14.57 -23.01 1.68
N GLN A 36 -14.80 -22.27 2.77
CA GLN A 36 -13.74 -21.84 3.70
C GLN A 36 -12.85 -23.05 4.02
N GLU A 37 -11.57 -22.99 3.66
CA GLU A 37 -10.59 -23.99 4.06
C GLU A 37 -10.62 -24.11 5.59
N ASN A 38 -11.03 -25.27 6.09
CA ASN A 38 -10.98 -25.58 7.50
C ASN A 38 -9.49 -25.65 7.89
N ASN A 39 -8.99 -24.57 8.52
CA ASN A 39 -7.66 -24.41 9.13
C ASN A 39 -7.39 -25.37 10.30
N ILE A 40 -7.72 -26.66 10.17
CA ILE A 40 -7.39 -27.68 11.16
C ILE A 40 -5.99 -28.18 10.84
N ILE A 41 -5.06 -28.03 11.78
CA ILE A 41 -3.68 -28.48 11.60
C ILE A 41 -3.59 -29.95 11.99
N ASP A 42 -3.11 -30.79 11.08
CA ASP A 42 -2.70 -32.17 11.36
C ASP A 42 -1.18 -32.21 11.59
N ALA A 43 -0.74 -32.85 12.68
CA ALA A 43 0.68 -33.07 12.95
C ALA A 43 1.44 -33.65 11.74
N ASN A 44 0.83 -34.61 11.05
CA ASN A 44 1.43 -35.24 9.88
C ASN A 44 1.55 -34.26 8.72
N GLU A 45 0.66 -33.27 8.59
CA GLU A 45 0.79 -32.21 7.58
C GLU A 45 2.05 -31.37 7.84
N ILE A 46 2.27 -30.97 9.10
CA ILE A 46 3.47 -30.23 9.49
C ILE A 46 4.73 -31.06 9.23
N LEU A 47 4.75 -32.31 9.69
CA LEU A 47 5.93 -33.19 9.56
C LEU A 47 6.29 -33.53 8.11
N ASN A 48 5.30 -33.62 7.23
CA ASN A 48 5.51 -33.92 5.82
C ASN A 48 5.78 -32.67 4.97
N ARG A 49 5.70 -31.46 5.55
CA ARG A 49 5.85 -30.21 4.80
C ARG A 49 7.32 -29.96 4.48
N THR A 50 7.64 -29.94 3.19
CA THR A 50 8.99 -29.65 2.68
C THR A 50 9.20 -28.15 2.41
N GLY A 51 10.46 -27.71 2.41
CA GLY A 51 10.85 -26.35 1.99
C GLY A 51 10.79 -25.30 3.10
N ILE A 52 10.62 -25.72 4.35
CA ILE A 52 10.78 -24.88 5.52
C ILE A 52 12.22 -24.98 6.01
N ASP A 53 12.91 -23.85 6.09
CA ASP A 53 14.24 -23.77 6.69
C ASP A 53 14.11 -23.69 8.21
N GLU A 54 14.18 -24.85 8.87
CA GLU A 54 14.07 -24.98 10.33
C GLU A 54 15.16 -24.20 11.09
N SER A 55 16.29 -23.85 10.45
CA SER A 55 17.35 -23.08 11.10
C SER A 55 16.90 -21.67 11.49
N ILE A 56 15.94 -21.09 10.77
CA ILE A 56 15.31 -19.80 11.10
C ILE A 56 14.50 -19.90 12.40
N TYR A 57 13.91 -21.07 12.64
CA TYR A 57 12.99 -21.35 13.75
C TYR A 57 13.69 -22.07 14.91
N THR A 58 15.00 -22.19 14.85
CA THR A 58 15.86 -22.77 15.87
C THR A 58 16.67 -21.65 16.53
N PRO A 59 16.63 -21.51 17.87
CA PRO A 59 17.42 -20.50 18.57
C PRO A 59 18.92 -20.65 18.31
N SER A 60 19.63 -19.52 18.22
CA SER A 60 21.07 -19.51 17.93
C SER A 60 21.90 -20.14 19.05
N ASP A 61 21.47 -19.94 20.30
CA ASP A 61 22.19 -20.40 21.50
C ASP A 61 21.48 -21.58 22.17
N GLN A 62 20.70 -22.36 21.41
CA GLN A 62 19.94 -23.49 21.96
C GLN A 62 20.86 -24.52 22.63
N ASN A 63 20.65 -24.75 23.93
CA ASN A 63 21.45 -25.68 24.71
C ASN A 63 21.30 -27.14 24.23
N SER A 64 22.34 -27.95 24.42
CA SER A 64 22.36 -29.36 24.00
C SER A 64 21.28 -30.24 24.64
N VAL A 65 20.77 -29.85 25.81
CA VAL A 65 19.66 -30.53 26.50
C VAL A 65 18.32 -30.22 25.84
N ASP A 66 18.13 -28.98 25.35
CA ASP A 66 16.92 -28.52 24.65
C ASP A 66 16.86 -29.07 23.21
N LYS A 67 17.98 -29.60 22.69
CA LYS A 67 18.08 -30.33 21.41
C LYS A 67 17.67 -31.80 21.50
N ILE A 68 17.43 -32.33 22.70
CA ILE A 68 17.07 -33.74 22.88
C ILE A 68 15.61 -33.92 22.44
N GLU A 69 15.40 -34.40 21.21
CA GLU A 69 14.09 -34.86 20.76
C GLU A 69 13.64 -36.06 21.62
N ALA A 70 12.43 -35.99 22.18
CA ALA A 70 11.84 -37.15 22.82
C ALA A 70 11.57 -38.23 21.75
N GLN A 71 12.36 -39.31 21.74
CA GLN A 71 12.11 -40.50 20.90
C GLN A 71 11.05 -41.45 21.49
N THR A 72 10.46 -41.13 22.64
CA THR A 72 9.45 -41.98 23.29
C THR A 72 8.36 -41.14 23.97
N MET A 73 7.10 -41.48 23.69
CA MET A 73 5.87 -40.84 24.21
C MET A 73 5.86 -40.74 25.75
N PRO A 74 5.87 -39.54 26.36
CA PRO A 74 5.63 -39.36 27.79
C PRO A 74 4.12 -39.26 28.09
N THR A 75 3.72 -39.85 29.21
CA THR A 75 2.40 -39.86 29.88
C THR A 75 1.16 -39.65 29.02
N GLN A 76 0.51 -40.76 28.63
CA GLN A 76 -0.92 -40.75 28.32
C GLN A 76 -1.68 -40.19 29.54
N GLU A 77 -2.23 -38.99 29.43
CA GLU A 77 -3.46 -38.68 30.16
C GLU A 77 -4.48 -39.77 29.77
N GLN A 78 -5.11 -40.42 30.75
CA GLN A 78 -6.03 -41.52 30.46
C GLN A 78 -7.13 -41.04 29.50
N HIS A 79 -7.18 -41.67 28.33
CA HIS A 79 -8.20 -41.47 27.31
C HIS A 79 -9.55 -41.96 27.81
N ASP A 80 -10.25 -41.10 28.51
CA ASP A 80 -11.68 -41.22 28.68
C ASP A 80 -12.35 -40.78 27.38
N PHE A 81 -12.51 -41.74 26.44
CA PHE A 81 -13.31 -41.57 25.23
C PHE A 81 -14.77 -41.30 25.62
N TYR A 82 -15.14 -40.03 25.76
CA TYR A 82 -16.54 -39.62 25.92
C TYR A 82 -16.99 -38.82 24.71
N THR A 83 -17.80 -39.48 23.88
CA THR A 83 -18.53 -38.88 22.77
C THR A 83 -19.80 -38.17 23.26
N SER A 84 -20.14 -37.06 22.61
CA SER A 84 -21.30 -36.15 22.81
C SER A 84 -21.09 -34.99 23.79
N ALA A 85 -21.75 -33.86 23.48
CA ALA A 85 -21.54 -32.52 24.04
C ALA A 85 -21.28 -32.52 25.56
N ARG A 86 -20.02 -32.32 25.95
CA ARG A 86 -19.63 -32.32 27.36
C ARG A 86 -20.17 -31.06 28.03
N SER A 87 -20.90 -31.24 29.13
CA SER A 87 -21.17 -30.16 30.08
C SER A 87 -19.84 -29.65 30.62
N ILE A 88 -19.69 -28.32 30.73
CA ILE A 88 -18.51 -27.70 31.31
C ILE A 88 -18.15 -28.31 32.67
N SER A 89 -16.86 -28.55 32.93
CA SER A 89 -16.44 -29.14 34.21
C SER A 89 -16.85 -28.29 35.41
N ASN A 90 -17.07 -28.91 36.57
CA ASN A 90 -17.44 -28.20 37.81
C ASN A 90 -16.42 -27.12 38.20
N ILE A 91 -15.13 -27.33 37.92
CA ILE A 91 -14.08 -26.33 38.18
C ILE A 91 -14.25 -25.14 37.24
N ASN A 92 -14.49 -25.38 35.95
CA ASN A 92 -14.73 -24.32 34.99
C ASN A 92 -16.03 -23.56 35.27
N GLN A 93 -17.09 -24.27 35.66
CA GLN A 93 -18.34 -23.64 36.09
C GLN A 93 -18.08 -22.71 37.28
N TYR A 94 -17.29 -23.14 38.27
CA TYR A 94 -16.88 -22.28 39.38
C TYR A 94 -16.11 -21.03 38.91
N ILE A 95 -15.14 -21.19 37.99
CA ILE A 95 -14.37 -20.06 37.43
C ILE A 95 -15.29 -19.07 36.73
N ILE A 96 -16.26 -19.56 35.95
CA ILE A 96 -17.24 -18.74 35.23
C ILE A 96 -18.18 -18.03 36.21
N ASP A 97 -18.70 -18.73 37.20
CA ASP A 97 -19.61 -18.17 38.21
C ASP A 97 -18.94 -17.10 39.06
N LYS A 98 -17.61 -17.16 39.23
CA LYS A 98 -16.82 -16.10 39.86
C LYS A 98 -16.72 -14.84 39.02
N ASN A 99 -16.95 -14.92 37.72
CA ASN A 99 -16.96 -13.79 36.79
C ASN A 99 -15.71 -12.91 36.93
N TYR A 100 -14.52 -13.53 36.92
CA TYR A 100 -13.27 -12.80 36.96
C TYR A 100 -13.17 -11.84 35.77
N GLY A 101 -12.69 -10.62 36.01
CA GLY A 101 -12.46 -9.65 34.94
C GLY A 101 -11.39 -10.13 33.97
N ASN A 102 -11.47 -9.71 32.71
CA ASN A 102 -10.42 -9.94 31.73
C ASN A 102 -9.42 -8.77 31.80
N PRO A 103 -8.13 -9.02 32.09
CA PRO A 103 -7.15 -7.94 32.14
C PRO A 103 -6.88 -7.38 30.73
N VAL A 104 -6.42 -6.13 30.69
CA VAL A 104 -5.95 -5.51 29.45
C VAL A 104 -4.70 -6.25 28.97
N ILE A 105 -4.59 -6.46 27.66
CA ILE A 105 -3.37 -6.99 27.04
C ILE A 105 -2.34 -5.85 27.00
N GLU A 106 -1.45 -5.83 27.98
CA GLU A 106 -0.35 -4.86 28.06
C GLU A 106 0.69 -5.12 26.98
N GLN A 107 1.27 -4.04 26.45
CA GLN A 107 2.33 -4.12 25.44
C GLN A 107 3.66 -3.72 26.08
N GLN A 108 4.59 -4.66 26.16
CA GLN A 108 5.98 -4.44 26.60
C GLN A 108 6.95 -5.05 25.58
N ILE A 109 6.73 -4.73 24.31
CA ILE A 109 7.48 -5.28 23.17
C ILE A 109 8.99 -5.12 23.36
N LYS A 110 9.71 -6.23 23.29
CA LYS A 110 11.17 -6.30 23.39
C LYS A 110 11.81 -6.34 21.99
N ASN A 111 13.09 -6.02 21.94
CA ASN A 111 13.86 -6.02 20.69
C ASN A 111 14.49 -7.40 20.42
N PHE A 112 13.64 -8.37 20.11
CA PHE A 112 14.07 -9.69 19.65
C PHE A 112 14.16 -9.73 18.12
N THR A 113 14.82 -10.75 17.59
CA THR A 113 14.78 -11.03 16.16
C THR A 113 13.33 -11.22 15.68
N ARG A 114 13.05 -10.87 14.43
CA ARG A 114 11.71 -11.01 13.82
C ARG A 114 11.83 -11.84 12.55
N PHE A 115 11.03 -12.88 12.48
CA PHE A 115 10.88 -13.72 11.31
C PHE A 115 9.41 -14.07 11.12
N ASN A 116 9.03 -14.37 9.89
CA ASN A 116 7.64 -14.69 9.55
C ASN A 116 7.31 -16.12 9.97
N TYR A 117 6.02 -16.42 10.11
CA TYR A 117 5.54 -17.80 10.07
C TYR A 117 5.83 -18.44 8.72
N ALA A 118 5.74 -19.78 8.65
CA ALA A 118 5.91 -20.54 7.41
C ALA A 118 4.95 -20.10 6.29
N ASP A 119 3.77 -19.58 6.63
CA ASP A 119 2.77 -19.10 5.67
C ASP A 119 2.87 -17.59 5.39
N GLY A 120 3.83 -16.91 6.01
CA GLY A 120 4.08 -15.48 5.90
C GLY A 120 3.68 -14.68 7.14
N TYR A 121 3.94 -13.37 7.09
CA TYR A 121 3.62 -12.42 8.14
C TYR A 121 2.13 -12.46 8.52
N GLY A 122 1.82 -12.51 9.82
CA GLY A 122 0.44 -12.46 10.32
C GLY A 122 -0.39 -13.72 10.04
N LYS A 123 0.25 -14.86 9.80
CA LYS A 123 -0.43 -16.13 9.49
C LYS A 123 -0.06 -17.27 10.45
N PRO A 124 -0.28 -17.13 11.77
CA PRO A 124 -0.29 -18.28 12.65
C PRO A 124 -1.45 -19.21 12.28
N ARG A 125 -1.30 -20.49 12.60
CA ARG A 125 -2.32 -21.53 12.42
C ARG A 125 -3.00 -21.93 13.73
N GLY A 126 -2.45 -21.54 14.88
CA GLY A 126 -3.02 -21.85 16.19
C GLY A 126 -2.21 -21.24 17.33
N VAL A 127 -2.38 -21.82 18.53
CA VAL A 127 -1.67 -21.45 19.75
C VAL A 127 -1.00 -22.65 20.42
N VAL A 128 0.16 -22.42 21.06
CA VAL A 128 0.78 -23.34 22.02
C VAL A 128 0.71 -22.74 23.43
N ILE A 129 0.22 -23.54 24.36
CA ILE A 129 0.06 -23.22 25.77
C ILE A 129 1.24 -23.78 26.54
N HIS A 130 1.90 -22.90 27.29
CA HIS A 130 3.04 -23.22 28.13
C HIS A 130 2.79 -22.87 29.59
N GLU A 131 3.68 -23.34 30.47
CA GLU A 131 3.85 -22.79 31.81
C GLU A 131 5.32 -22.72 32.19
N THR A 132 5.67 -21.77 33.05
CA THR A 132 7.07 -21.31 33.23
C THR A 132 8.01 -22.29 33.94
N ALA A 133 7.51 -23.44 34.37
CA ALA A 133 8.21 -24.48 35.13
C ALA A 133 8.87 -24.00 36.44
N ASN A 134 8.51 -22.81 36.93
CA ASN A 134 9.19 -22.15 38.05
C ASN A 134 8.19 -21.69 39.12
N ASP A 135 8.10 -22.44 40.22
CA ASP A 135 7.17 -22.16 41.34
C ASP A 135 7.47 -20.85 42.10
N ASN A 136 8.64 -20.25 41.88
CA ASN A 136 9.12 -19.09 42.65
C ASN A 136 9.15 -17.78 41.86
N SER A 137 8.93 -17.82 40.55
CA SER A 137 9.05 -16.65 39.70
C SER A 137 7.83 -15.73 39.79
N THR A 138 7.95 -14.60 39.10
CA THR A 138 6.87 -13.64 38.86
C THR A 138 6.88 -13.30 37.38
N ILE A 139 5.76 -12.82 36.84
CA ILE A 139 5.70 -12.43 35.42
C ILE A 139 6.80 -11.42 35.04
N THR A 140 7.12 -10.47 35.92
CA THR A 140 8.23 -9.52 35.69
C THR A 140 9.58 -10.22 35.69
N GLY A 141 9.79 -11.17 36.62
CA GLY A 141 11.02 -11.97 36.69
C GLY A 141 11.24 -12.80 35.42
N GLU A 142 10.18 -13.46 34.94
CA GLU A 142 10.20 -14.27 33.72
C GLU A 142 10.47 -13.43 32.49
N ILE A 143 9.78 -12.29 32.32
CA ILE A 143 10.02 -11.37 31.22
C ILE A 143 11.46 -10.85 31.24
N ASN A 144 11.99 -10.50 32.41
CA ASN A 144 13.37 -10.01 32.55
C ASN A 144 14.39 -11.09 32.19
N TYR A 145 14.18 -12.32 32.69
CA TYR A 145 15.04 -13.46 32.38
C TYR A 145 15.01 -13.77 30.89
N MET A 146 13.83 -13.88 30.28
CA MET A 146 13.68 -14.12 28.85
C MET A 146 14.30 -13.00 28.02
N THR A 147 14.12 -11.74 28.41
CA THR A 147 14.74 -10.60 27.70
C THR A 147 16.27 -10.70 27.69
N GLN A 148 16.88 -11.24 28.74
CA GLN A 148 18.33 -11.41 28.84
C GLN A 148 18.85 -12.67 28.13
N ASN A 149 18.00 -13.68 27.95
CA ASN A 149 18.38 -15.01 27.43
C ASN A 149 17.60 -15.38 26.15
N TRP A 150 17.09 -14.38 25.41
CA TRP A 150 16.14 -14.58 24.31
C TRP A 150 16.73 -15.37 23.13
N GLU A 151 18.05 -15.37 22.98
CA GLU A 151 18.78 -16.15 21.97
C GLU A 151 18.69 -17.67 22.22
N ASN A 152 18.29 -18.09 23.42
CA ASN A 152 17.94 -19.48 23.73
C ASN A 152 16.45 -19.75 23.55
N ALA A 153 15.56 -18.87 24.03
CA ALA A 153 14.12 -19.00 23.84
C ALA A 153 13.39 -17.68 24.09
N PHE A 154 12.30 -17.45 23.36
CA PHE A 154 11.34 -16.40 23.68
C PHE A 154 9.93 -16.75 23.20
N VAL A 155 8.92 -16.21 23.88
CA VAL A 155 7.50 -16.37 23.55
C VAL A 155 6.85 -15.03 23.20
N HIS A 156 5.57 -15.04 22.82
CA HIS A 156 4.85 -13.83 22.48
C HIS A 156 4.39 -13.06 23.72
N THR A 157 3.89 -13.77 24.72
CA THR A 157 3.14 -13.19 25.83
C THR A 157 3.33 -14.00 27.10
N PHE A 158 3.28 -13.33 28.24
CA PHE A 158 3.14 -13.96 29.54
C PHE A 158 1.79 -13.64 30.17
N VAL A 159 1.26 -14.59 30.93
CA VAL A 159 -0.01 -14.49 31.64
C VAL A 159 0.19 -14.89 33.11
N ASP A 160 -0.35 -14.09 34.03
CA ASP A 160 -0.49 -14.47 35.44
C ASP A 160 -1.93 -14.22 35.92
N LYS A 161 -2.20 -14.40 37.22
CA LYS A 161 -3.53 -14.13 37.81
C LYS A 161 -4.06 -12.70 37.63
N ASP A 162 -3.20 -11.71 37.37
CA ASP A 162 -3.56 -10.28 37.34
C ASP A 162 -3.35 -9.64 35.96
N ARG A 163 -2.39 -10.11 35.16
CA ARG A 163 -1.89 -9.41 33.96
C ARG A 163 -1.68 -10.34 32.77
N ILE A 164 -1.82 -9.76 31.58
CA ILE A 164 -1.40 -10.33 30.30
C ILE A 164 -0.44 -9.35 29.67
N ILE A 165 0.80 -9.75 29.43
CA ILE A 165 1.87 -8.87 28.93
C ILE A 165 2.47 -9.45 27.66
N GLN A 166 2.15 -8.83 26.52
CA GLN A 166 2.74 -9.14 25.24
C GLN A 166 4.14 -8.52 25.12
N ILE A 167 5.13 -9.34 24.80
CA ILE A 167 6.54 -8.96 24.67
C ILE A 167 7.08 -9.15 23.25
N HIS A 168 6.35 -9.81 22.36
CA HIS A 168 6.68 -9.93 20.93
C HIS A 168 5.41 -9.81 20.04
N PRO A 169 5.48 -9.17 18.86
CA PRO A 169 4.34 -9.09 17.92
C PRO A 169 3.86 -10.48 17.50
N THR A 170 2.54 -10.69 17.49
CA THR A 170 1.95 -12.01 17.14
C THR A 170 1.91 -12.28 15.64
N GLU A 171 2.25 -11.29 14.83
CA GLU A 171 2.39 -11.42 13.39
C GLU A 171 3.71 -12.06 12.97
N ASN A 172 4.66 -12.17 13.91
CA ASN A 172 5.95 -12.83 13.75
C ASN A 172 5.99 -14.13 14.54
N ALA A 173 6.79 -15.10 14.10
CA ALA A 173 7.03 -16.33 14.82
C ALA A 173 8.06 -16.13 15.96
N VAL A 174 8.15 -17.10 16.86
CA VAL A 174 9.01 -17.06 18.06
C VAL A 174 9.78 -18.38 18.24
N TRP A 175 10.68 -18.43 19.23
CA TRP A 175 11.44 -19.62 19.59
C TRP A 175 11.04 -20.15 20.97
N GLY A 176 9.92 -20.87 21.09
CA GLY A 176 9.43 -21.36 22.40
C GLY A 176 8.92 -22.79 22.45
N ALA A 177 8.68 -23.45 21.31
CA ALA A 177 8.09 -24.79 21.25
C ALA A 177 8.84 -25.76 20.31
N GLY A 178 10.10 -25.45 19.99
CA GLY A 178 10.91 -26.23 19.05
C GLY A 178 10.65 -25.93 17.57
N ALA A 179 11.64 -26.23 16.73
CA ALA A 179 11.72 -25.78 15.34
C ALA A 179 10.55 -26.24 14.44
N LYS A 180 9.87 -27.32 14.82
CA LYS A 180 8.71 -27.85 14.09
C LYS A 180 7.41 -27.11 14.40
N ALA A 181 7.25 -26.56 15.61
CA ALA A 181 6.05 -25.84 16.03
C ALA A 181 6.19 -24.31 15.86
N ASN A 182 7.39 -23.77 16.13
CA ASN A 182 7.72 -22.35 15.99
C ASN A 182 7.23 -21.68 14.67
N PRO A 183 7.26 -22.33 13.49
CA PRO A 183 6.79 -21.72 12.26
C PRO A 183 5.28 -21.50 12.16
N TYR A 184 4.48 -22.00 13.12
CA TYR A 184 3.03 -22.11 12.95
C TYR A 184 2.19 -21.53 14.09
N PHE A 185 2.73 -21.34 15.29
CA PHE A 185 1.89 -21.07 16.47
C PHE A 185 2.26 -19.77 17.19
N VAL A 186 1.22 -19.07 17.65
CA VAL A 186 1.39 -18.08 18.73
C VAL A 186 1.62 -18.84 20.04
N GLN A 187 2.56 -18.39 20.86
CA GLN A 187 3.03 -19.11 22.05
C GLN A 187 3.05 -18.17 23.24
N PHE A 188 2.56 -18.62 24.39
CA PHE A 188 2.51 -17.82 25.60
C PHE A 188 2.61 -18.67 26.86
N GLU A 189 3.16 -18.04 27.90
CA GLU A 189 3.60 -18.66 29.14
C GLU A 189 2.68 -18.31 30.31
N LEU A 190 2.12 -19.33 30.96
CA LEU A 190 1.39 -19.18 32.21
C LEU A 190 2.35 -19.24 33.40
N VAL A 191 2.43 -18.14 34.15
CA VAL A 191 3.25 -18.07 35.37
C VAL A 191 2.63 -18.94 36.46
N ARG A 192 3.45 -19.75 37.14
CA ARG A 192 2.97 -20.62 38.22
C ARG A 192 2.49 -19.84 39.44
N GLU A 193 1.36 -20.26 39.98
CA GLU A 193 0.68 -19.65 41.12
C GLU A 193 0.82 -20.49 42.39
N LYS A 194 0.59 -19.83 43.54
CA LYS A 194 0.86 -20.40 44.87
C LYS A 194 -0.40 -20.84 45.62
N THR A 195 -1.57 -20.43 45.15
CA THR A 195 -2.86 -20.74 45.77
C THR A 195 -3.87 -21.17 44.70
N GLN A 196 -4.86 -21.97 45.09
CA GLN A 196 -5.88 -22.48 44.16
C GLN A 196 -6.71 -21.34 43.55
N GLU A 197 -7.02 -20.31 44.34
CA GLU A 197 -7.74 -19.13 43.84
C GLU A 197 -6.93 -18.39 42.77
N ASN A 198 -5.63 -18.20 43.01
CA ASN A 198 -4.76 -17.53 42.05
C ASN A 198 -4.58 -18.38 40.79
N PHE A 199 -4.44 -19.70 40.93
CA PHE A 199 -4.42 -20.62 39.81
C PHE A 199 -5.68 -20.44 38.95
N TYR A 200 -6.88 -20.46 39.55
CA TYR A 200 -8.14 -20.24 38.84
C TYR A 200 -8.23 -18.89 38.11
N LYS A 201 -7.73 -17.80 38.71
CA LYS A 201 -7.62 -16.51 38.02
C LYS A 201 -6.64 -16.56 36.85
N SER A 202 -5.49 -17.21 37.03
CA SER A 202 -4.44 -17.31 36.01
C SER A 202 -4.94 -18.11 34.79
N VAL A 203 -5.57 -19.28 34.98
CA VAL A 203 -6.13 -20.06 33.86
C VAL A 203 -7.33 -19.38 33.22
N ASN A 204 -8.09 -18.56 33.95
CA ASN A 204 -9.13 -17.71 33.36
C ASN A 204 -8.53 -16.69 32.38
N ASN A 205 -7.45 -16.01 32.78
CA ASN A 205 -6.78 -15.01 31.95
C ASN A 205 -6.11 -15.68 30.74
N ASP A 206 -5.51 -16.85 30.94
CA ASP A 206 -4.82 -17.60 29.91
C ASP A 206 -5.79 -18.13 28.84
N ALA A 207 -6.92 -18.70 29.28
CA ALA A 207 -7.98 -19.13 28.37
C ALA A 207 -8.62 -17.94 27.63
N TYR A 208 -8.75 -16.77 28.29
CA TYR A 208 -9.19 -15.53 27.65
C TYR A 208 -8.22 -15.09 26.56
N TYR A 209 -6.92 -15.11 26.83
CA TYR A 209 -5.91 -14.71 25.86
C TYR A 209 -5.86 -15.66 24.66
N ALA A 210 -5.89 -16.97 24.90
CA ALA A 210 -5.99 -17.98 23.85
C ALA A 210 -7.19 -17.72 22.93
N ALA A 211 -8.38 -17.54 23.53
CA ALA A 211 -9.60 -17.25 22.77
C ALA A 211 -9.54 -15.92 22.02
N TYR A 212 -8.91 -14.88 22.59
CA TYR A 212 -8.66 -13.61 21.94
C TYR A 212 -7.77 -13.76 20.70
N ILE A 213 -6.64 -14.46 20.80
CA ILE A 213 -5.72 -14.69 19.67
C ILE A 213 -6.41 -15.50 18.57
N LEU A 214 -7.11 -16.58 18.92
CA LEU A 214 -7.87 -17.36 17.96
C LEU A 214 -8.90 -16.50 17.21
N LYS A 215 -9.63 -15.61 17.91
CA LYS A 215 -10.55 -14.67 17.25
C LYS A 215 -9.83 -13.64 16.37
N GLN A 216 -8.71 -13.07 16.84
CA GLN A 216 -7.92 -12.09 16.08
C GLN A 216 -7.51 -12.63 14.71
N TYR A 217 -7.13 -13.91 14.65
CA TYR A 217 -6.67 -14.56 13.42
C TYR A 217 -7.78 -15.36 12.70
N GLY A 218 -9.01 -15.35 13.20
CA GLY A 218 -10.13 -16.09 12.59
C GLY A 218 -9.97 -17.61 12.63
N ILE A 219 -9.32 -18.13 13.68
CA ILE A 219 -9.00 -19.55 13.86
C ILE A 219 -10.03 -20.17 14.82
N THR A 220 -10.70 -21.24 14.38
CA THR A 220 -11.63 -21.98 15.24
C THR A 220 -10.86 -22.84 16.26
N PRO A 221 -11.18 -22.80 17.56
CA PRO A 221 -10.55 -23.66 18.57
C PRO A 221 -10.85 -25.14 18.30
N VAL A 222 -9.78 -25.95 18.19
CA VAL A 222 -9.83 -27.41 18.10
C VAL A 222 -8.73 -27.97 18.99
N ASN A 223 -9.09 -28.90 19.88
CA ASN A 223 -8.16 -29.46 20.86
C ASN A 223 -7.21 -30.46 20.20
N ALA A 224 -5.95 -30.07 20.03
CA ALA A 224 -4.92 -30.96 19.47
C ALA A 224 -4.24 -31.83 20.54
N HIS A 225 -4.47 -31.58 21.83
CA HIS A 225 -3.74 -32.24 22.92
C HIS A 225 -3.85 -33.76 22.87
N ASN A 226 -5.03 -34.28 22.52
CA ASN A 226 -5.28 -35.72 22.51
C ASN A 226 -4.98 -36.38 21.16
N THR A 227 -4.94 -35.62 20.07
CA THR A 227 -5.03 -36.15 18.71
C THR A 227 -3.86 -35.77 17.81
N GLY A 228 -3.13 -34.70 18.14
CA GLY A 228 -2.18 -34.06 17.24
C GLY A 228 -2.89 -33.36 16.07
N ILE A 229 -4.20 -33.14 16.17
CA ILE A 229 -5.01 -32.52 15.13
C ILE A 229 -5.84 -31.40 15.76
N GLY A 230 -5.52 -30.15 15.45
CA GLY A 230 -6.25 -28.99 15.97
C GLY A 230 -5.45 -27.69 15.98
N THR A 231 -5.96 -26.70 16.70
CA THR A 231 -5.45 -25.32 16.70
C THR A 231 -5.04 -24.84 18.10
N VAL A 232 -5.32 -25.62 19.14
CA VAL A 232 -4.91 -25.37 20.52
C VAL A 232 -4.07 -26.55 20.99
N TRP A 233 -2.79 -26.28 21.21
CA TRP A 233 -1.77 -27.27 21.54
C TRP A 233 -1.17 -26.99 22.92
N SER A 234 -0.97 -28.02 23.74
CA SER A 234 0.01 -27.95 24.84
C SER A 234 1.41 -28.16 24.29
N HIS A 235 2.45 -27.68 24.97
CA HIS A 235 3.82 -28.05 24.64
C HIS A 235 4.06 -29.57 24.70
N ASP A 236 3.42 -30.28 25.63
CA ASP A 236 3.40 -31.74 25.70
C ASP A 236 2.95 -32.42 24.39
N ALA A 237 1.83 -31.97 23.81
CA ALA A 237 1.33 -32.44 22.53
C ALA A 237 2.27 -32.11 21.37
N VAL A 238 2.94 -30.96 21.40
CA VAL A 238 4.01 -30.65 20.43
C VAL A 238 5.12 -31.69 20.55
N SER A 239 5.62 -31.99 21.75
CA SER A 239 6.63 -33.02 21.98
C SER A 239 6.19 -34.39 21.46
N ARG A 240 4.94 -34.80 21.72
CA ARG A 240 4.41 -36.12 21.34
C ARG A 240 4.14 -36.28 19.84
N PHE A 241 3.64 -35.24 19.18
CA PHE A 241 3.16 -35.37 17.80
C PHE A 241 4.04 -34.68 16.76
N LEU A 242 4.81 -33.66 17.13
CA LEU A 242 5.73 -32.95 16.23
C LEU A 242 7.19 -33.30 16.55
N GLY A 243 7.55 -33.39 17.83
CA GLY A 243 8.94 -33.48 18.26
C GLY A 243 9.68 -32.15 18.09
N GLY A 244 11.02 -32.17 18.08
CA GLY A 244 11.84 -30.94 18.11
C GLY A 244 11.90 -30.25 19.49
N THR A 245 11.30 -30.88 20.50
CA THR A 245 11.28 -30.52 21.93
C THR A 245 10.88 -31.77 22.74
N ASN A 246 11.10 -31.77 24.05
CA ASN A 246 10.74 -32.86 24.97
C ASN A 246 9.95 -32.39 26.20
N HIS A 247 9.52 -31.14 26.17
CA HIS A 247 8.80 -30.48 27.25
C HIS A 247 7.38 -31.04 27.41
N THR A 248 6.89 -31.07 28.66
CA THR A 248 5.58 -31.66 29.01
C THR A 248 4.62 -30.66 29.64
N ASP A 249 4.94 -29.36 29.60
CA ASP A 249 4.04 -28.30 30.04
C ASP A 249 2.75 -28.22 29.18
N PRO A 250 1.62 -27.79 29.77
CA PRO A 250 1.38 -27.45 31.17
C PRO A 250 0.80 -28.62 31.99
N VAL A 251 0.86 -29.85 31.49
CA VAL A 251 0.11 -31.02 32.01
C VAL A 251 0.37 -31.25 33.50
N GLY A 252 1.64 -31.31 33.90
CA GLY A 252 2.01 -31.54 35.30
C GLY A 252 1.54 -30.42 36.24
N TYR A 253 1.64 -29.17 35.80
CA TYR A 253 1.20 -28.01 36.58
C TYR A 253 -0.32 -27.98 36.75
N PHE A 254 -1.10 -28.29 35.70
CA PHE A 254 -2.56 -28.40 35.80
C PHE A 254 -2.97 -29.53 36.76
N ASN A 255 -2.34 -30.70 36.65
CA ASN A 255 -2.62 -31.85 37.51
C ASN A 255 -2.38 -31.55 39.00
N LYS A 256 -1.37 -30.73 39.34
CA LYS A 256 -1.11 -30.26 40.71
C LYS A 256 -2.31 -29.56 41.34
N TRP A 257 -3.18 -28.94 40.54
CA TRP A 257 -4.37 -28.22 40.97
C TRP A 257 -5.69 -28.99 40.77
N GLY A 258 -5.61 -30.29 40.44
CA GLY A 258 -6.78 -31.11 40.13
C GLY A 258 -7.47 -30.67 38.82
N TYR A 259 -6.70 -30.06 37.92
CA TYR A 259 -7.15 -29.56 36.63
C TYR A 259 -6.44 -30.31 35.49
N ASN A 260 -6.93 -30.22 34.25
CA ASN A 260 -6.26 -30.83 33.10
C ASN A 260 -6.43 -30.01 31.82
N PHE A 261 -5.71 -30.38 30.77
CA PHE A 261 -5.72 -29.62 29.52
C PHE A 261 -7.08 -29.66 28.81
N ASN A 262 -7.83 -30.76 28.95
CA ASN A 262 -9.17 -30.86 28.38
C ASN A 262 -10.15 -29.88 29.03
N GLN A 263 -10.08 -29.71 30.35
CA GLN A 263 -10.84 -28.68 31.06
C GLN A 263 -10.36 -27.27 30.66
N PHE A 264 -9.07 -27.06 30.48
CA PHE A 264 -8.57 -25.78 29.98
C PHE A 264 -9.13 -25.44 28.59
N PHE A 265 -9.14 -26.42 27.68
CA PHE A 265 -9.74 -26.26 26.35
C PHE A 265 -11.25 -25.96 26.41
N GLU A 266 -12.02 -26.61 27.30
CA GLU A 266 -13.43 -26.27 27.52
C GLU A 266 -13.61 -24.78 27.86
N LEU A 267 -12.73 -24.23 28.71
CA LEU A 267 -12.77 -22.83 29.10
C LEU A 267 -12.39 -21.90 27.93
N ILE A 268 -11.39 -22.27 27.11
CA ILE A 268 -11.05 -21.55 25.87
C ILE A 268 -12.26 -21.53 24.93
N GLN A 269 -12.88 -22.69 24.70
CA GLN A 269 -14.01 -22.82 23.79
C GLN A 269 -15.21 -21.98 24.25
N GLN A 270 -15.51 -21.97 25.54
CA GLN A 270 -16.56 -21.12 26.09
C GLN A 270 -16.24 -19.64 25.90
N LYS A 271 -15.04 -19.19 26.28
CA LYS A 271 -14.62 -17.79 26.09
C LYS A 271 -14.60 -17.40 24.61
N TYR A 272 -14.16 -18.26 23.71
CA TYR A 272 -14.18 -18.02 22.27
C TYR A 272 -15.62 -17.79 21.75
N ASN A 273 -16.60 -18.52 22.28
CA ASN A 273 -18.00 -18.35 21.90
C ASN A 273 -18.60 -17.04 22.44
N GLU A 274 -18.16 -16.59 23.61
CA GLU A 274 -18.64 -15.35 24.25
C GLU A 274 -17.91 -14.09 23.77
N LEU A 275 -16.62 -14.20 23.41
CA LEU A 275 -15.78 -13.07 23.04
C LEU A 275 -16.14 -12.51 21.66
N THR A 276 -16.25 -11.20 21.62
CA THR A 276 -16.26 -10.41 20.39
C THR A 276 -14.95 -9.64 20.29
N VAL A 277 -14.16 -9.94 19.27
CA VAL A 277 -12.87 -9.31 19.03
C VAL A 277 -12.89 -8.74 17.61
N PRO A 278 -12.90 -7.41 17.42
CA PRO A 278 -12.96 -6.81 16.10
C PRO A 278 -11.72 -7.14 15.25
N VAL A 279 -11.93 -7.53 13.99
CA VAL A 279 -10.85 -7.79 13.01
C VAL A 279 -11.07 -6.91 11.80
N TYR A 280 -10.37 -5.77 11.78
CA TYR A 280 -10.54 -4.75 10.76
C TYR A 280 -9.70 -5.04 9.50
N LYS A 281 -10.34 -5.14 8.35
CA LYS A 281 -9.68 -5.21 7.04
C LYS A 281 -10.17 -4.11 6.10
N VAL A 282 -9.27 -3.65 5.23
CA VAL A 282 -9.59 -2.65 4.21
C VAL A 282 -10.26 -3.31 3.01
N TYR A 283 -11.38 -2.73 2.57
CA TYR A 283 -12.13 -3.13 1.40
C TYR A 283 -12.55 -1.89 0.59
N TYR A 284 -12.99 -2.09 -0.64
CA TYR A 284 -13.38 -1.02 -1.57
C TYR A 284 -14.80 -1.22 -2.06
N ALA A 285 -15.62 -0.17 -2.04
CA ALA A 285 -17.01 -0.25 -2.47
C ALA A 285 -17.13 -0.52 -3.98
N LYS A 286 -17.84 -1.59 -4.40
CA LYS A 286 -18.02 -1.95 -5.82
C LYS A 286 -18.93 -0.97 -6.58
N SER A 287 -19.80 -0.28 -5.85
CA SER A 287 -20.74 0.73 -6.31
C SER A 287 -20.98 1.73 -5.18
N THR A 288 -21.84 2.73 -5.38
CA THR A 288 -22.37 3.51 -4.27
C THR A 288 -23.14 2.61 -3.29
N ILE A 289 -22.88 2.72 -2.00
CA ILE A 289 -23.46 1.87 -0.94
C ILE A 289 -24.04 2.74 0.17
N SER A 290 -25.29 2.50 0.56
CA SER A 290 -25.91 3.13 1.73
C SER A 290 -25.72 2.26 2.98
N LEU A 291 -24.87 2.70 3.92
CA LEU A 291 -24.66 1.98 5.18
C LEU A 291 -25.89 2.06 6.08
N ARG A 292 -26.28 0.90 6.63
CA ARG A 292 -27.48 0.73 7.47
C ARG A 292 -27.17 0.95 8.95
N SER A 293 -28.10 1.50 9.73
CA SER A 293 -27.89 1.73 11.17
C SER A 293 -27.97 0.45 12.01
N THR A 294 -28.71 -0.55 11.52
CA THR A 294 -28.78 -1.92 12.08
C THR A 294 -28.59 -2.95 10.96
N PRO A 295 -28.27 -4.23 11.25
CA PRO A 295 -27.96 -5.26 10.24
C PRO A 295 -29.20 -5.77 9.48
N ASN A 296 -30.00 -4.86 8.94
CA ASN A 296 -31.13 -5.14 8.08
C ASN A 296 -31.35 -3.99 7.08
N TRP A 297 -31.97 -4.34 5.95
CA TRP A 297 -32.18 -3.41 4.83
C TRP A 297 -33.18 -2.28 5.13
N ASN A 298 -34.08 -2.46 6.10
CA ASN A 298 -35.18 -1.54 6.39
C ASN A 298 -34.78 -0.44 7.39
N SER A 299 -33.58 -0.50 7.94
CA SER A 299 -33.10 0.49 8.90
C SER A 299 -32.63 1.79 8.22
N SER A 300 -32.54 2.85 9.04
CA SER A 300 -32.10 4.17 8.59
C SER A 300 -30.68 4.13 8.01
N ILE A 301 -30.41 5.03 7.07
CA ILE A 301 -29.10 5.17 6.44
C ILE A 301 -28.21 6.04 7.34
N VAL A 302 -27.04 5.53 7.71
CA VAL A 302 -26.02 6.26 8.48
C VAL A 302 -25.23 7.22 7.58
N THR A 303 -24.79 6.70 6.43
CA THR A 303 -24.03 7.44 5.42
C THR A 303 -24.01 6.67 4.11
N THR A 304 -23.52 7.32 3.05
CA THR A 304 -23.34 6.73 1.72
C THR A 304 -21.85 6.68 1.39
N ILE A 305 -21.36 5.50 1.03
CA ILE A 305 -20.00 5.27 0.57
C ILE A 305 -19.99 5.40 -0.96
N PRO A 306 -19.16 6.28 -1.55
CA PRO A 306 -18.99 6.36 -2.99
C PRO A 306 -18.37 5.09 -3.60
N GLU A 307 -18.68 4.79 -4.86
CA GLU A 307 -18.00 3.75 -5.64
C GLU A 307 -16.48 3.93 -5.60
N GLY A 308 -15.74 2.83 -5.38
CA GLY A 308 -14.30 2.82 -5.28
C GLY A 308 -13.70 3.33 -3.96
N ALA A 309 -14.51 3.92 -3.07
CA ALA A 309 -14.01 4.39 -1.79
C ALA A 309 -13.58 3.22 -0.89
N SER A 310 -12.48 3.40 -0.17
CA SER A 310 -11.98 2.43 0.82
C SER A 310 -12.74 2.54 2.14
N VAL A 311 -12.99 1.40 2.78
CA VAL A 311 -13.65 1.27 4.08
C VAL A 311 -12.89 0.28 4.97
N SER A 312 -13.13 0.37 6.28
CA SER A 312 -12.68 -0.66 7.24
C SER A 312 -13.87 -1.55 7.60
N ILE A 313 -13.73 -2.86 7.47
CA ILE A 313 -14.77 -3.85 7.79
C ILE A 313 -14.28 -4.74 8.92
N ASP A 314 -15.10 -4.86 9.98
CA ASP A 314 -14.87 -5.83 11.06
C ASP A 314 -15.38 -7.21 10.64
N LEU A 315 -14.48 -8.12 10.28
CA LEU A 315 -14.84 -9.46 9.80
C LEU A 315 -15.46 -10.36 10.87
N ASN A 316 -15.22 -10.08 12.15
CA ASN A 316 -15.81 -10.85 13.25
C ASN A 316 -17.19 -10.35 13.68
N SER A 317 -17.67 -9.27 13.07
CA SER A 317 -19.01 -8.74 13.33
C SER A 317 -20.13 -9.39 12.52
N LYS A 318 -19.82 -10.44 11.73
CA LYS A 318 -20.78 -11.11 10.84
C LYS A 318 -22.05 -11.55 11.60
N THR A 319 -23.21 -11.05 11.18
CA THR A 319 -24.51 -11.51 11.70
C THR A 319 -25.00 -12.76 10.97
N SER A 320 -26.04 -13.42 11.49
CA SER A 320 -26.76 -14.51 10.82
C SER A 320 -27.26 -14.13 9.43
N GLU A 321 -27.62 -12.86 9.22
CA GLU A 321 -28.08 -12.29 7.96
C GLU A 321 -26.94 -11.84 7.05
N GLN A 322 -25.70 -12.13 7.44
CA GLN A 322 -24.44 -11.86 6.71
C GLN A 322 -24.08 -10.37 6.59
N PHE A 323 -24.55 -9.53 7.52
CA PHE A 323 -24.09 -8.14 7.63
C PHE A 323 -22.81 -8.05 8.45
N TYR A 324 -21.96 -7.09 8.09
CA TYR A 324 -20.74 -6.75 8.81
C TYR A 324 -20.81 -5.28 9.20
N LYS A 325 -20.19 -4.93 10.34
CA LYS A 325 -19.89 -3.55 10.70
C LYS A 325 -18.86 -2.99 9.73
N VAL A 326 -19.21 -1.87 9.12
CA VAL A 326 -18.39 -1.14 8.16
C VAL A 326 -18.20 0.28 8.67
N THR A 327 -16.96 0.73 8.72
CA THR A 327 -16.58 2.08 9.11
C THR A 327 -16.05 2.84 7.89
N TYR A 328 -16.68 3.98 7.60
CA TYR A 328 -16.29 4.92 6.55
C TYR A 328 -16.25 6.34 7.11
N GLN A 329 -15.10 7.02 6.99
CA GLN A 329 -14.89 8.39 7.50
C GLN A 329 -15.37 8.58 8.96
N GLY A 330 -15.06 7.61 9.84
CA GLY A 330 -15.43 7.63 11.25
C GLY A 330 -16.88 7.27 11.57
N LYS A 331 -17.74 7.06 10.56
CA LYS A 331 -19.12 6.59 10.75
C LYS A 331 -19.19 5.07 10.60
N THR A 332 -19.82 4.40 11.55
CA THR A 332 -20.00 2.95 11.53
C THR A 332 -21.46 2.60 11.26
N GLY A 333 -21.68 1.70 10.30
CA GLY A 333 -22.98 1.12 10.00
C GLY A 333 -22.83 -0.35 9.57
N TRP A 334 -23.83 -0.90 8.91
CA TRP A 334 -23.91 -2.30 8.53
C TRP A 334 -24.10 -2.48 7.02
N MET A 335 -23.35 -3.40 6.43
CA MET A 335 -23.50 -3.82 5.04
C MET A 335 -22.99 -5.24 4.82
N LYS A 336 -23.51 -5.93 3.79
CA LYS A 336 -23.02 -7.26 3.38
C LYS A 336 -21.68 -7.17 2.65
N LEU A 337 -20.81 -8.15 2.84
CA LEU A 337 -19.47 -8.18 2.26
C LEU A 337 -19.46 -8.20 0.72
N ASP A 338 -20.47 -8.80 0.08
CA ASP A 338 -20.55 -8.93 -1.39
C ASP A 338 -20.55 -7.60 -2.15
N TYR A 339 -20.92 -6.50 -1.47
CA TYR A 339 -20.90 -5.15 -2.03
C TYR A 339 -19.50 -4.54 -2.11
N PHE A 340 -18.49 -5.24 -1.59
CA PHE A 340 -17.12 -4.77 -1.52
C PHE A 340 -16.15 -5.68 -2.26
N SER A 341 -15.03 -5.09 -2.69
CA SER A 341 -13.86 -5.75 -3.28
C SER A 341 -12.68 -5.69 -2.33
N SER A 342 -11.86 -6.74 -2.28
CA SER A 342 -10.61 -6.75 -1.52
C SER A 342 -9.47 -5.99 -2.22
N THR A 343 -9.67 -5.60 -3.48
CA THR A 343 -8.74 -4.79 -4.28
C THR A 343 -9.40 -3.48 -4.72
N SER A 344 -8.59 -2.49 -5.12
CA SER A 344 -9.10 -1.24 -5.69
C SER A 344 -10.07 -1.53 -6.83
N VAL A 345 -11.21 -0.83 -6.82
CA VAL A 345 -12.31 -1.03 -7.79
C VAL A 345 -12.14 -0.14 -9.01
N LEU A 346 -11.62 1.08 -8.82
CA LEU A 346 -11.49 2.09 -9.87
C LEU A 346 -10.04 2.20 -10.33
N GLU A 347 -9.83 2.14 -11.64
CA GLU A 347 -8.52 2.24 -12.29
C GLU A 347 -8.52 3.38 -13.32
N ASP A 348 -7.52 4.25 -13.23
CA ASP A 348 -7.28 5.27 -14.22
C ASP A 348 -6.70 4.67 -15.51
N ASN A 349 -7.31 5.00 -16.64
CA ASN A 349 -6.97 4.47 -17.95
C ASN A 349 -7.08 5.55 -19.03
N TYR A 350 -6.46 5.34 -20.18
CA TYR A 350 -6.38 6.32 -21.27
C TYR A 350 -6.83 5.70 -22.58
N ALA A 351 -7.71 6.39 -23.31
CA ALA A 351 -8.23 5.90 -24.59
C ALA A 351 -7.12 5.80 -25.65
N LYS A 352 -6.88 4.60 -26.21
CA LYS A 352 -5.84 4.40 -27.25
C LYS A 352 -6.15 5.06 -28.59
N SER A 353 -7.44 5.29 -28.84
CA SER A 353 -8.02 5.94 -30.00
C SER A 353 -9.31 6.65 -29.59
N THR A 354 -10.04 7.25 -30.53
CA THR A 354 -11.42 7.67 -30.28
C THR A 354 -12.28 6.42 -30.02
N ILE A 355 -13.04 6.42 -28.92
CA ILE A 355 -13.81 5.26 -28.45
C ILE A 355 -15.26 5.68 -28.22
N ASN A 356 -16.20 4.89 -28.74
CA ASN A 356 -17.64 5.05 -28.45
C ASN A 356 -18.04 4.09 -27.33
N LEU A 357 -18.23 4.59 -26.11
CA LEU A 357 -18.79 3.79 -25.02
C LEU A 357 -20.23 3.38 -25.35
N ARG A 358 -20.59 2.15 -24.96
CA ARG A 358 -21.89 1.55 -25.22
C ARG A 358 -22.85 1.75 -24.04
N LYS A 359 -24.16 1.90 -24.26
CA LYS A 359 -25.15 1.99 -23.17
C LYS A 359 -25.30 0.68 -22.40
N SER A 360 -24.97 -0.45 -23.02
CA SER A 360 -24.95 -1.77 -22.38
C SER A 360 -23.69 -2.54 -22.78
N ALA A 361 -23.40 -3.64 -22.07
CA ALA A 361 -22.23 -4.49 -22.28
C ALA A 361 -22.32 -5.36 -23.56
N THR A 362 -22.65 -4.74 -24.70
CA THR A 362 -22.75 -5.35 -26.02
C THR A 362 -22.38 -4.32 -27.10
N TRP A 363 -21.88 -4.78 -28.24
CA TRP A 363 -21.51 -3.91 -29.36
C TRP A 363 -22.71 -3.24 -30.03
N ASP A 364 -23.86 -3.94 -30.06
CA ASP A 364 -25.07 -3.50 -30.78
C ASP A 364 -25.90 -2.47 -29.99
N SER A 365 -25.57 -2.23 -28.72
CA SER A 365 -26.25 -1.18 -27.96
C SER A 365 -25.84 0.22 -28.42
N GLU A 366 -26.75 1.17 -28.21
CA GLU A 366 -26.55 2.58 -28.54
C GLU A 366 -25.26 3.15 -27.93
N ILE A 367 -24.71 4.17 -28.58
CA ILE A 367 -23.56 4.91 -28.04
C ILE A 367 -24.04 5.75 -26.85
N ALA A 368 -23.35 5.62 -25.72
CA ALA A 368 -23.58 6.42 -24.52
C ALA A 368 -22.80 7.74 -24.58
N VAL A 369 -21.49 7.67 -24.85
CA VAL A 369 -20.59 8.81 -24.93
C VAL A 369 -19.37 8.46 -25.78
N THR A 370 -18.81 9.44 -26.49
CA THR A 370 -17.56 9.29 -27.24
C THR A 370 -16.40 9.90 -26.46
N ILE A 371 -15.33 9.12 -26.29
CA ILE A 371 -14.09 9.52 -25.63
C ILE A 371 -13.05 9.82 -26.73
N PRO A 372 -12.49 11.04 -26.79
CA PRO A 372 -11.36 11.35 -27.65
C PRO A 372 -10.10 10.54 -27.33
N THR A 373 -9.21 10.38 -28.31
CA THR A 373 -7.90 9.71 -28.11
C THR A 373 -7.11 10.40 -27.02
N GLY A 374 -6.49 9.63 -26.12
CA GLY A 374 -5.63 10.16 -25.06
C GLY A 374 -6.36 10.61 -23.80
N GLU A 375 -7.68 10.75 -23.85
CA GLU A 375 -8.46 11.18 -22.69
C GLU A 375 -8.42 10.14 -21.57
N LYS A 376 -8.34 10.65 -20.34
CA LYS A 376 -8.34 9.86 -19.11
C LYS A 376 -9.76 9.45 -18.75
N VAL A 377 -9.93 8.19 -18.37
CA VAL A 377 -11.19 7.61 -17.92
C VAL A 377 -10.99 6.81 -16.64
N SER A 378 -12.07 6.59 -15.89
CA SER A 378 -12.08 5.66 -14.77
C SER A 378 -12.77 4.37 -15.19
N LEU A 379 -12.09 3.23 -15.03
CA LEU A 379 -12.60 1.89 -15.30
C LEU A 379 -12.98 1.23 -13.98
N ASN A 380 -14.18 0.66 -13.87
CA ASN A 380 -14.56 -0.19 -12.73
C ASN A 380 -14.24 -1.66 -13.03
N ASN A 381 -13.19 -2.21 -12.39
CA ASN A 381 -12.68 -3.55 -12.68
C ASN A 381 -13.57 -4.70 -12.12
N THR A 382 -14.59 -4.38 -11.33
CA THR A 382 -15.54 -5.36 -10.77
C THR A 382 -16.80 -5.55 -11.61
N THR A 383 -16.95 -4.81 -12.70
CA THR A 383 -18.17 -4.80 -13.53
C THR A 383 -18.14 -5.72 -14.75
N LEU A 384 -17.10 -6.54 -14.91
CA LEU A 384 -16.89 -7.37 -16.11
C LEU A 384 -18.17 -8.13 -16.50
N THR A 385 -18.73 -7.76 -17.65
CA THR A 385 -19.94 -8.37 -18.23
C THR A 385 -19.70 -8.52 -19.73
N ASN A 386 -19.81 -9.74 -20.28
CA ASN A 386 -19.57 -10.01 -21.70
C ASN A 386 -18.23 -9.47 -22.26
N GLY A 387 -17.18 -9.39 -21.43
CA GLY A 387 -15.89 -8.80 -21.83
C GLY A 387 -15.83 -7.27 -21.75
N PHE A 388 -16.92 -6.58 -21.41
CA PHE A 388 -16.98 -5.14 -21.24
C PHE A 388 -16.85 -4.76 -19.75
N TYR A 389 -16.21 -3.64 -19.51
CA TYR A 389 -16.17 -2.98 -18.21
C TYR A 389 -16.96 -1.68 -18.28
N LYS A 390 -17.55 -1.29 -17.16
CA LYS A 390 -18.13 0.04 -16.99
C LYS A 390 -17.01 1.07 -16.91
N ILE A 391 -17.10 2.06 -17.78
CA ILE A 391 -16.17 3.18 -17.91
C ILE A 391 -16.91 4.48 -17.59
N THR A 392 -16.26 5.35 -16.81
CA THR A 392 -16.75 6.69 -16.49
C THR A 392 -15.84 7.73 -17.13
N PHE A 393 -16.43 8.63 -17.92
CA PHE A 393 -15.76 9.77 -18.55
C PHE A 393 -16.64 11.01 -18.40
N ASN A 394 -16.10 12.10 -17.83
CA ASN A 394 -16.85 13.35 -17.58
C ASN A 394 -18.22 13.12 -16.90
N ASN A 395 -18.25 12.30 -15.85
CA ASN A 395 -19.44 11.89 -15.10
C ASN A 395 -20.50 11.10 -15.90
N GLN A 396 -20.25 10.78 -17.17
CA GLN A 396 -21.08 9.89 -17.97
C GLN A 396 -20.51 8.48 -17.92
N THR A 397 -21.39 7.48 -17.95
CA THR A 397 -20.99 6.07 -17.90
C THR A 397 -21.39 5.34 -19.16
N GLY A 398 -20.58 4.36 -19.54
CA GLY A 398 -20.91 3.40 -20.57
C GLY A 398 -19.99 2.19 -20.50
N TRP A 399 -20.06 1.32 -21.50
CA TRP A 399 -19.41 0.02 -21.49
C TRP A 399 -18.39 -0.07 -22.62
N MET A 400 -17.18 -0.54 -22.31
CA MET A 400 -16.15 -0.84 -23.30
C MET A 400 -15.18 -1.92 -22.81
N LYS A 401 -14.56 -2.65 -23.73
CA LYS A 401 -13.53 -3.64 -23.39
C LYS A 401 -12.23 -2.96 -22.96
N LYS A 402 -11.53 -3.55 -21.98
CA LYS A 402 -10.29 -3.00 -21.40
C LYS A 402 -9.15 -2.85 -22.42
N GLU A 403 -9.11 -3.69 -23.46
CA GLU A 403 -8.06 -3.69 -24.50
C GLU A 403 -7.93 -2.38 -25.29
N TYR A 404 -9.01 -1.58 -25.36
CA TYR A 404 -9.03 -0.27 -26.02
C TYR A 404 -8.38 0.84 -25.19
N PHE A 405 -7.98 0.53 -23.96
CA PHE A 405 -7.36 1.48 -23.05
C PHE A 405 -5.91 1.12 -22.73
N SER A 406 -5.14 2.14 -22.38
CA SER A 406 -3.78 2.07 -21.85
C SER A 406 -3.80 2.44 -20.36
N SER A 407 -3.00 1.76 -19.55
CA SER A 407 -2.78 2.14 -18.15
C SER A 407 -1.87 3.35 -17.98
N ALA A 408 -1.25 3.83 -19.07
CA ALA A 408 -0.38 5.01 -19.11
C ALA A 408 -0.88 6.04 -20.14
N PRO A 409 -0.54 7.33 -20.00
CA PRO A 409 -0.92 8.37 -20.95
C PRO A 409 -0.58 8.00 -22.41
N VAL A 410 -1.58 8.08 -23.27
CA VAL A 410 -1.44 7.76 -24.70
C VAL A 410 -0.84 8.94 -25.47
N LEU A 411 -1.23 10.16 -25.12
CA LEU A 411 -0.72 11.38 -25.73
C LEU A 411 0.18 12.11 -24.74
N GLU A 412 1.42 12.37 -25.16
CA GLU A 412 2.44 13.03 -24.34
C GLU A 412 3.06 14.21 -25.09
N THR A 413 3.47 15.23 -24.34
CA THR A 413 4.17 16.40 -24.89
C THR A 413 5.67 16.12 -24.95
N TYR A 414 6.28 16.39 -26.10
CA TYR A 414 7.74 16.40 -26.26
C TYR A 414 8.18 17.64 -27.04
N TYR A 415 9.49 17.82 -27.16
CA TYR A 415 10.14 18.94 -27.83
C TYR A 415 11.16 18.44 -28.83
N ALA A 416 11.17 19.01 -30.05
CA ALA A 416 12.13 18.63 -31.07
C ALA A 416 13.57 18.97 -30.65
N LYS A 417 14.49 18.02 -30.76
CA LYS A 417 15.90 18.24 -30.37
C LYS A 417 16.68 19.10 -31.38
N ASP A 418 16.34 18.92 -32.65
CA ASP A 418 16.86 19.69 -33.79
C ASP A 418 15.71 19.87 -34.80
N ILE A 419 15.98 20.30 -36.03
CA ILE A 419 15.01 20.28 -37.12
C ILE A 419 14.61 18.82 -37.42
N VAL A 420 13.32 18.50 -37.34
CA VAL A 420 12.80 17.14 -37.52
C VAL A 420 11.81 17.07 -38.68
N ASN A 421 12.08 16.21 -39.66
CA ASN A 421 11.18 15.97 -40.80
C ASN A 421 10.23 14.80 -40.52
N LEU A 422 8.98 15.06 -40.11
CA LEU A 422 7.99 14.00 -39.95
C LEU A 422 7.69 13.33 -41.30
N ARG A 423 7.57 12.01 -41.30
CA ARG A 423 7.28 11.20 -42.49
C ARG A 423 5.77 10.98 -42.66
N LYS A 424 5.28 10.84 -43.90
CA LYS A 424 3.86 10.49 -44.13
C LYS A 424 3.49 9.08 -43.64
N ASN A 425 4.44 8.14 -43.70
CA ASN A 425 4.31 6.77 -43.20
C ASN A 425 5.45 6.42 -42.22
N ALA A 426 5.29 5.35 -41.44
CA ALA A 426 6.23 4.84 -40.44
C ALA A 426 7.50 4.20 -41.03
N MET A 427 8.21 4.92 -41.91
CA MET A 427 9.44 4.49 -42.57
C MET A 427 10.23 5.71 -43.10
N TRP A 428 11.56 5.58 -43.20
CA TRP A 428 12.44 6.69 -43.59
C TRP A 428 12.21 7.20 -45.01
N ASP A 429 12.00 6.30 -45.97
CA ASP A 429 11.91 6.64 -47.40
C ASP A 429 10.54 7.22 -47.80
N SER A 430 9.61 7.33 -46.85
CA SER A 430 8.34 7.99 -47.08
C SER A 430 8.54 9.51 -47.31
N PRO A 431 7.69 10.15 -48.15
CA PRO A 431 7.68 11.60 -48.29
C PRO A 431 7.56 12.31 -46.93
N ILE A 432 8.11 13.52 -46.85
CA ILE A 432 7.98 14.40 -45.69
C ILE A 432 6.52 14.88 -45.61
N SER A 433 5.94 14.81 -44.41
CA SER A 433 4.63 15.36 -44.08
C SER A 433 4.75 16.83 -43.69
N ILE A 434 5.62 17.12 -42.71
CA ILE A 434 5.91 18.46 -42.20
C ILE A 434 7.30 18.48 -41.56
N THR A 435 7.97 19.64 -41.58
CA THR A 435 9.23 19.89 -40.88
C THR A 435 8.95 20.67 -39.60
N ILE A 436 9.43 20.16 -38.47
CA ILE A 436 9.33 20.76 -37.15
C ILE A 436 10.65 21.49 -36.86
N PRO A 437 10.64 22.79 -36.57
CA PRO A 437 11.81 23.52 -36.09
C PRO A 437 12.35 22.96 -34.76
N ALA A 438 13.64 23.14 -34.51
CA ALA A 438 14.25 22.77 -33.23
C ALA A 438 13.57 23.52 -32.07
N GLY A 439 13.33 22.85 -30.94
CA GLY A 439 12.67 23.46 -29.78
C GLY A 439 11.16 23.37 -29.75
N GLU A 440 10.54 23.13 -30.90
CA GLU A 440 9.09 23.19 -31.01
C GLU A 440 8.40 22.07 -30.25
N ARG A 441 7.28 22.43 -29.63
CA ARG A 441 6.45 21.52 -28.84
C ARG A 441 5.58 20.66 -29.77
N ILE A 442 5.58 19.37 -29.53
CA ILE A 442 4.78 18.39 -30.28
C ILE A 442 3.98 17.49 -29.35
N THR A 443 3.00 16.78 -29.92
CA THR A 443 2.30 15.70 -29.23
C THR A 443 2.69 14.36 -29.85
N LEU A 444 3.24 13.45 -29.03
CA LEU A 444 3.58 12.09 -29.41
C LEU A 444 2.46 11.14 -28.99
N ASN A 445 2.08 10.21 -29.87
CA ASN A 445 1.09 9.17 -29.57
C ASN A 445 1.74 7.81 -29.29
N ASN A 446 1.80 7.42 -28.01
CA ASN A 446 2.42 6.18 -27.53
C ASN A 446 1.68 4.90 -27.99
N SER A 447 0.42 4.98 -28.45
CA SER A 447 -0.34 3.80 -28.90
C SER A 447 -0.03 3.39 -30.35
N THR A 448 0.79 4.16 -31.07
CA THR A 448 0.95 4.02 -32.54
C THR A 448 2.24 3.35 -32.98
N LEU A 449 3.08 2.86 -32.06
CA LEU A 449 4.41 2.34 -32.38
C LEU A 449 4.39 1.33 -33.54
N THR A 450 4.99 1.72 -34.67
CA THR A 450 5.08 0.92 -35.88
C THR A 450 6.49 1.06 -36.45
N ASN A 451 7.22 -0.05 -36.61
CA ASN A 451 8.61 -0.05 -37.12
C ASN A 451 9.57 0.90 -36.37
N GLY A 452 9.33 1.14 -35.07
CA GLY A 452 10.12 2.08 -34.27
C GLY A 452 9.73 3.56 -34.43
N PHE A 453 8.74 3.88 -35.27
CA PHE A 453 8.18 5.21 -35.44
C PHE A 453 6.91 5.37 -34.60
N TYR A 454 6.74 6.57 -34.06
CA TYR A 454 5.52 7.01 -33.40
C TYR A 454 4.84 8.06 -34.28
N GLN A 455 3.52 8.11 -34.21
CA GLN A 455 2.75 9.20 -34.76
C GLN A 455 2.95 10.46 -33.91
N ILE A 456 3.32 11.56 -34.58
CA ILE A 456 3.61 12.86 -34.01
C ILE A 456 2.66 13.88 -34.63
N THR A 457 2.07 14.74 -33.79
CA THR A 457 1.24 15.86 -34.21
C THR A 457 1.94 17.17 -33.92
N TYR A 458 2.09 18.02 -34.95
CA TYR A 458 2.62 19.37 -34.85
C TYR A 458 1.76 20.31 -35.71
N ASN A 459 1.29 21.43 -35.14
CA ASN A 459 0.40 22.39 -35.81
C ASN A 459 -0.77 21.71 -36.56
N ASN A 460 -1.48 20.81 -35.87
CA ASN A 460 -2.58 20.00 -36.40
C ASN A 460 -2.24 19.07 -37.59
N THR A 461 -0.97 18.99 -37.98
CA THR A 461 -0.48 18.08 -39.02
C THR A 461 0.15 16.88 -38.36
N THR A 462 -0.18 15.70 -38.88
CA THR A 462 0.34 14.44 -38.35
C THR A 462 1.41 13.86 -39.28
N GLY A 463 2.42 13.23 -38.70
CA GLY A 463 3.37 12.39 -39.41
C GLY A 463 4.06 11.42 -38.46
N TRP A 464 5.11 10.76 -38.94
CA TRP A 464 5.78 9.68 -38.23
C TRP A 464 7.25 10.00 -38.00
N MET A 465 7.72 9.80 -36.77
CA MET A 465 9.14 9.91 -36.43
C MET A 465 9.51 9.03 -35.23
N LYS A 466 10.78 8.64 -35.13
CA LYS A 466 11.30 7.93 -33.96
C LYS A 466 11.38 8.84 -32.74
N LYS A 467 11.15 8.28 -31.55
CA LYS A 467 11.12 9.03 -30.28
C LYS A 467 12.46 9.72 -29.94
N ASP A 468 13.59 9.15 -30.37
CA ASP A 468 14.95 9.66 -30.05
C ASP A 468 15.21 11.09 -30.56
N TYR A 469 14.43 11.57 -31.53
CA TYR A 469 14.51 12.93 -32.07
C TYR A 469 13.85 13.99 -31.18
N PHE A 470 13.23 13.57 -30.09
CA PHE A 470 12.50 14.44 -29.18
C PHE A 470 13.00 14.30 -27.74
N ALA A 471 12.83 15.36 -26.95
CA ALA A 471 13.09 15.41 -25.52
C ALA A 471 11.78 15.62 -24.75
N ASP A 472 11.71 15.10 -23.54
CA ASP A 472 10.56 15.22 -22.62
C ASP A 472 10.48 16.60 -21.93
N GLN A 473 11.51 17.43 -22.10
CA GLN A 473 11.60 18.79 -21.59
C GLN A 473 11.92 19.80 -22.71
N PRO A 474 11.60 21.09 -22.55
CA PRO A 474 11.99 22.13 -23.49
C PRO A 474 13.49 22.09 -23.78
N THR A 475 13.85 22.10 -25.06
CA THR A 475 15.23 21.96 -25.51
C THR A 475 15.91 23.30 -25.77
N ILE A 476 15.14 24.39 -25.83
CA ILE A 476 15.62 25.75 -26.07
C ILE A 476 15.47 26.59 -24.80
N GLU A 477 16.57 27.23 -24.39
CA GLU A 477 16.60 28.21 -23.31
C GLU A 477 16.84 29.61 -23.87
N LEU A 478 16.09 30.61 -23.40
CA LEU A 478 16.34 32.02 -23.71
C LEU A 478 17.30 32.62 -22.69
N LEU A 479 18.44 33.13 -23.16
CA LEU A 479 19.50 33.67 -22.32
C LEU A 479 19.97 35.03 -22.86
N TYR A 480 20.72 35.77 -22.04
CA TYR A 480 21.24 37.11 -22.36
C TYR A 480 22.75 37.15 -22.19
N ALA A 481 23.47 37.70 -23.17
CA ALA A 481 24.91 37.83 -23.10
C ALA A 481 25.34 38.70 -21.92
N LYS A 482 26.23 38.20 -21.05
CA LYS A 482 26.72 38.95 -19.87
C LYS A 482 27.63 40.12 -20.24
N ASN A 483 28.33 40.01 -21.37
CA ASN A 483 29.22 40.99 -21.99
C ASN A 483 29.16 40.77 -23.51
N GLU A 484 29.94 41.50 -24.31
CA GLU A 484 30.16 41.13 -25.71
C GLU A 484 30.80 39.73 -25.80
N ILE A 485 30.22 38.85 -26.63
CA ILE A 485 30.64 37.46 -26.78
C ILE A 485 30.98 37.18 -28.24
N TYR A 486 32.18 36.64 -28.48
CA TYR A 486 32.61 36.17 -29.80
C TYR A 486 32.37 34.67 -29.94
N THR A 487 31.30 34.29 -30.66
CA THR A 487 30.90 32.89 -30.87
C THR A 487 31.90 32.13 -31.76
N ARG A 488 31.87 30.79 -31.72
CA ARG A 488 32.80 29.92 -32.45
C ARG A 488 32.10 29.17 -33.58
N GLU A 489 32.76 29.00 -34.73
CA GLU A 489 32.23 28.20 -35.84
C GLU A 489 32.09 26.70 -35.50
N SER A 490 32.95 26.19 -34.61
CA SER A 490 32.97 24.82 -34.09
C SER A 490 33.10 24.80 -32.56
N PRO A 491 32.75 23.69 -31.86
CA PRO A 491 32.77 23.59 -30.39
C PRO A 491 34.19 23.46 -29.80
N SER A 492 35.05 24.42 -30.14
CA SER A 492 36.43 24.54 -29.64
C SER A 492 36.81 26.01 -29.54
N TRP A 493 37.66 26.34 -28.56
CA TRP A 493 38.25 27.68 -28.45
C TRP A 493 39.23 27.98 -29.59
N ASP A 494 39.81 26.96 -30.21
CA ASP A 494 40.73 27.09 -31.35
C ASP A 494 40.01 27.33 -32.68
N SER A 495 38.68 27.24 -32.70
CA SER A 495 37.86 27.53 -33.87
C SER A 495 37.82 29.03 -34.17
N PRO A 496 37.74 29.43 -35.45
CA PRO A 496 37.48 30.82 -35.81
C PRO A 496 36.22 31.38 -35.15
N THR A 497 36.22 32.70 -34.93
CA THR A 497 35.04 33.43 -34.50
C THR A 497 34.01 33.43 -35.62
N SER A 498 32.75 33.08 -35.31
CA SER A 498 31.66 33.13 -36.30
C SER A 498 31.01 34.52 -36.35
N PHE A 499 30.49 35.01 -35.22
CA PHE A 499 29.93 36.35 -35.06
C PHE A 499 30.00 36.83 -33.60
N SER A 500 29.87 38.15 -33.38
CA SER A 500 29.74 38.70 -32.03
C SER A 500 28.27 38.87 -31.62
N ILE A 501 28.00 38.67 -30.33
CA ILE A 501 26.74 38.98 -29.67
C ILE A 501 27.03 40.14 -28.72
N PRO A 502 26.35 41.29 -28.85
CA PRO A 502 26.56 42.42 -27.94
C PRO A 502 26.11 42.07 -26.52
N GLU A 503 26.65 42.78 -25.53
CA GLU A 503 26.19 42.71 -24.14
C GLU A 503 24.66 42.91 -24.06
N GLY A 504 23.99 42.09 -23.26
CA GLY A 504 22.52 42.07 -23.17
C GLY A 504 21.81 41.46 -24.38
N GLY A 505 22.53 41.08 -25.44
CA GLY A 505 21.94 40.40 -26.60
C GLY A 505 21.24 39.11 -26.18
N GLN A 506 19.94 39.02 -26.47
CA GLN A 506 19.13 37.83 -26.19
C GLN A 506 19.40 36.74 -27.23
N VAL A 507 19.64 35.53 -26.76
CA VAL A 507 19.93 34.36 -27.60
C VAL A 507 19.05 33.18 -27.22
N SER A 508 18.91 32.25 -28.16
CA SER A 508 18.38 30.91 -27.90
C SER A 508 19.52 29.91 -27.79
N LEU A 509 19.60 29.17 -26.69
CA LEU A 509 20.57 28.10 -26.47
C LEU A 509 19.86 26.75 -26.66
N ASN A 510 20.40 25.87 -27.51
CA ASN A 510 19.94 24.49 -27.63
C ASN A 510 20.71 23.57 -26.65
N ASN A 511 19.98 22.99 -25.69
CA ASN A 511 20.54 22.22 -24.57
C ASN A 511 20.57 20.71 -24.80
N THR A 512 20.40 20.23 -26.04
CA THR A 512 20.22 18.80 -26.31
C THR A 512 21.52 18.02 -26.52
N THR A 513 22.55 18.67 -27.06
CA THR A 513 23.84 18.05 -27.35
C THR A 513 24.99 19.04 -27.18
N PRO A 514 25.43 19.32 -25.94
CA PRO A 514 26.68 20.02 -25.73
C PRO A 514 27.85 19.19 -26.26
N VAL A 515 28.79 19.84 -26.93
CA VAL A 515 30.04 19.23 -27.38
C VAL A 515 31.19 19.97 -26.68
N ASN A 516 31.97 19.27 -25.86
CA ASN A 516 33.07 19.86 -25.08
C ASN A 516 32.65 21.08 -24.22
N GLY A 517 31.39 21.08 -23.74
CA GLY A 517 30.80 22.19 -22.97
C GLY A 517 30.37 23.40 -23.81
N PHE A 518 30.49 23.35 -25.13
CA PHE A 518 29.90 24.32 -26.05
C PHE A 518 28.48 23.90 -26.43
N TYR A 519 27.60 24.88 -26.53
CA TYR A 519 26.22 24.73 -26.94
C TYR A 519 26.00 25.47 -28.26
N LYS A 520 25.04 25.00 -29.08
CA LYS A 520 24.57 25.77 -30.23
C LYS A 520 23.78 26.98 -29.71
N ILE A 521 24.22 28.17 -30.10
CA ILE A 521 23.60 29.45 -29.78
C ILE A 521 23.08 30.08 -31.06
N THR A 522 21.81 30.48 -31.05
CA THR A 522 21.18 31.24 -32.14
C THR A 522 20.96 32.69 -31.70
N TYR A 523 21.48 33.62 -32.51
CA TYR A 523 21.30 35.06 -32.35
C TYR A 523 20.83 35.65 -33.69
N GLY A 524 19.63 36.25 -33.70
CA GLY A 524 18.96 36.59 -34.95
C GLY A 524 18.73 35.33 -35.80
N ASN A 525 19.23 35.35 -37.04
CA ASN A 525 19.13 34.21 -37.97
C ASN A 525 20.41 33.35 -38.04
N SER A 526 21.42 33.66 -37.21
CA SER A 526 22.74 33.02 -37.25
C SER A 526 22.91 32.06 -36.09
N THR A 527 23.54 30.90 -36.33
CA THR A 527 23.81 29.88 -35.30
C THR A 527 25.31 29.57 -35.24
N ALA A 528 25.86 29.53 -34.03
CA ALA A 528 27.28 29.23 -33.75
C ALA A 528 27.42 28.51 -32.40
N TRP A 529 28.65 28.30 -31.93
CA TRP A 529 28.95 27.59 -30.68
C TRP A 529 29.47 28.51 -29.59
N MET A 530 28.96 28.38 -28.37
CA MET A 530 29.50 29.07 -27.18
C MET A 530 29.17 28.33 -25.87
N LYS A 531 29.98 28.53 -24.84
CA LYS A 531 29.73 27.98 -23.50
C LYS A 531 28.62 28.75 -22.77
N LYS A 532 27.78 28.03 -22.02
CA LYS A 532 26.62 28.59 -21.30
C LYS A 532 26.99 29.64 -20.25
N ASP A 533 28.17 29.53 -19.63
CA ASP A 533 28.61 30.42 -18.53
C ASP A 533 28.72 31.89 -18.92
N TYR A 534 28.83 32.20 -20.21
CA TYR A 534 28.89 33.56 -20.75
C TYR A 534 27.52 34.25 -20.79
N PHE A 535 26.44 33.52 -20.50
CA PHE A 535 25.08 34.03 -20.56
C PHE A 535 24.41 34.07 -19.18
N SER A 536 23.43 34.94 -19.05
CA SER A 536 22.54 35.14 -17.91
C SER A 536 21.14 34.64 -18.26
N ASN A 537 20.43 34.07 -17.30
CA ASN A 537 19.00 33.73 -17.44
C ASN A 537 18.06 34.92 -17.18
N LYS A 538 18.62 36.09 -16.88
CA LYS A 538 17.91 37.37 -16.73
C LYS A 538 18.44 38.38 -17.72
N ALA A 539 17.58 39.27 -18.18
CA ALA A 539 17.97 40.42 -18.98
C ALA A 539 19.10 41.19 -18.28
N VAL A 540 20.18 41.44 -19.01
CA VAL A 540 21.37 42.13 -18.49
C VAL A 540 21.19 43.64 -18.62
N LEU A 541 20.66 44.08 -19.76
CA LEU A 541 20.34 45.48 -20.05
C LEU A 541 18.82 45.67 -20.01
N VAL A 542 18.36 46.64 -19.22
CA VAL A 542 16.93 46.95 -19.03
C VAL A 542 16.72 48.45 -19.13
N ASP A 543 15.64 48.85 -19.81
CA ASP A 543 15.27 50.26 -19.94
C ASP A 543 14.60 50.78 -18.66
N TYR A 544 15.08 51.93 -18.21
CA TYR A 544 14.58 52.63 -17.04
C TYR A 544 14.30 54.09 -17.38
N THR A 545 13.28 54.67 -16.77
CA THR A 545 12.94 56.09 -16.88
C THR A 545 13.42 56.82 -15.62
N ALA A 546 14.20 57.88 -15.80
CA ALA A 546 14.64 58.73 -14.69
C ALA A 546 13.44 59.40 -14.02
N SER A 547 13.29 59.25 -12.70
CA SER A 547 12.22 59.85 -11.90
C SER A 547 12.54 61.28 -11.42
N SER A 548 13.77 61.73 -11.66
CA SER A 548 14.25 63.10 -11.44
C SER A 548 15.51 63.34 -12.27
N THR A 549 15.96 64.60 -12.35
CA THR A 549 17.24 64.91 -12.98
C THR A 549 18.39 64.38 -12.13
N VAL A 550 19.27 63.56 -12.71
CA VAL A 550 20.36 62.87 -11.99
C VAL A 550 21.71 62.99 -12.72
N ASN A 551 22.80 62.96 -11.94
CA ASN A 551 24.17 63.08 -12.46
C ASN A 551 24.85 61.72 -12.51
N LEU A 552 24.98 61.09 -13.69
CA LEU A 552 25.79 59.88 -13.84
C LEU A 552 27.24 60.17 -13.46
N ARG A 553 27.84 59.28 -12.66
CA ARG A 553 29.18 59.47 -12.09
C ARG A 553 30.20 58.54 -12.73
N LYS A 554 31.46 58.96 -12.80
CA LYS A 554 32.55 58.16 -13.39
C LYS A 554 32.74 56.80 -12.70
N ASP A 555 32.64 56.78 -11.38
CA ASP A 555 32.78 55.62 -10.51
C ASP A 555 31.55 55.46 -9.59
N ALA A 556 31.41 54.28 -8.98
CA ALA A 556 30.33 53.90 -8.07
C ALA A 556 30.41 54.58 -6.68
N SER A 557 30.45 55.92 -6.66
CA SER A 557 30.57 56.75 -5.46
C SER A 557 29.95 58.13 -5.68
N TRP A 558 29.34 58.69 -4.62
CA TRP A 558 28.82 60.06 -4.63
C TRP A 558 29.90 61.15 -4.75
N ASP A 559 31.17 60.83 -4.53
CA ASP A 559 32.28 61.78 -4.62
C ASP A 559 32.99 61.73 -5.99
N SER A 560 32.60 60.78 -6.84
CA SER A 560 33.15 60.66 -8.18
C SER A 560 32.70 61.82 -9.09
N PRO A 561 33.57 62.28 -10.02
CA PRO A 561 33.21 63.26 -11.04
C PRO A 561 31.95 62.88 -11.83
N VAL A 562 31.15 63.87 -12.17
CA VAL A 562 29.97 63.72 -13.03
C VAL A 562 30.42 63.56 -14.48
N VAL A 563 29.92 62.54 -15.16
CA VAL A 563 30.20 62.27 -16.58
C VAL A 563 29.06 62.74 -17.49
N LYS A 564 27.81 62.65 -17.04
CA LYS A 564 26.63 63.06 -17.82
C LYS A 564 25.47 63.42 -16.90
N VAL A 565 24.66 64.40 -17.28
CA VAL A 565 23.39 64.71 -16.62
C VAL A 565 22.25 64.05 -17.39
N VAL A 566 21.43 63.26 -16.70
CA VAL A 566 20.22 62.61 -17.22
C VAL A 566 19.02 63.45 -16.79
N PRO A 567 18.24 64.04 -17.72
CA PRO A 567 17.04 64.78 -17.38
C PRO A 567 15.94 63.91 -16.78
N ASN A 568 15.04 64.52 -16.00
CA ASN A 568 13.81 63.86 -15.57
C ASN A 568 13.02 63.32 -16.78
N ASN A 569 12.42 62.14 -16.63
CA ASN A 569 11.70 61.38 -17.67
C ASN A 569 12.54 60.89 -18.86
N ALA A 570 13.87 61.04 -18.83
CA ALA A 570 14.72 60.45 -19.86
C ALA A 570 14.81 58.93 -19.66
N THR A 571 14.73 58.17 -20.76
CA THR A 571 15.01 56.74 -20.76
C THR A 571 16.52 56.50 -20.78
N VAL A 572 16.96 55.57 -19.95
CA VAL A 572 18.34 55.12 -19.84
C VAL A 572 18.39 53.60 -19.90
N VAL A 573 19.51 53.04 -20.38
CA VAL A 573 19.74 51.59 -20.37
C VAL A 573 20.60 51.24 -19.16
N VAL A 574 20.11 50.39 -18.28
CA VAL A 574 20.81 49.98 -17.06
C VAL A 574 21.34 48.56 -17.20
N ASN A 575 22.63 48.33 -16.90
CA ASN A 575 23.10 46.98 -16.62
C ASN A 575 22.71 46.58 -15.20
N VAL A 576 21.64 45.78 -15.08
CA VAL A 576 21.05 45.38 -13.79
C VAL A 576 21.80 44.24 -13.10
N THR A 577 22.80 43.65 -13.76
CA THR A 577 23.59 42.54 -13.22
C THR A 577 24.96 42.95 -12.68
N SER A 578 25.41 44.17 -12.99
CA SER A 578 26.67 44.73 -12.48
C SER A 578 26.41 45.91 -11.54
N SER A 579 26.50 45.68 -10.22
CA SER A 579 26.40 46.74 -9.22
C SER A 579 27.64 46.83 -8.34
N SER A 580 27.93 48.03 -7.84
CA SER A 580 28.95 48.30 -6.84
C SER A 580 28.42 49.37 -5.90
N ASN A 581 28.41 49.13 -4.59
CA ASN A 581 27.87 50.05 -3.57
C ASN A 581 26.43 50.55 -3.87
N ASP A 582 25.55 49.69 -4.41
CA ASP A 582 24.21 50.03 -4.92
C ASP A 582 24.16 50.99 -6.13
N PHE A 583 25.30 51.32 -6.73
CA PHE A 583 25.35 51.99 -8.02
C PHE A 583 25.33 50.95 -9.13
N TYR A 584 24.58 51.25 -10.19
CA TYR A 584 24.48 50.45 -11.39
C TYR A 584 25.11 51.23 -12.54
N LYS A 585 25.69 50.51 -13.51
CA LYS A 585 26.14 51.13 -14.76
C LYS A 585 24.93 51.51 -15.59
N ILE A 586 24.87 52.77 -15.99
CA ILE A 586 23.79 53.35 -16.76
C ILE A 586 24.40 53.98 -18.01
N ASN A 587 23.89 53.59 -19.17
CA ASN A 587 24.17 54.24 -20.44
C ASN A 587 23.05 55.23 -20.76
N TYR A 588 23.42 56.49 -20.94
CA TYR A 588 22.52 57.52 -21.44
C TYR A 588 23.22 58.30 -22.56
N ASP A 589 22.60 58.31 -23.74
CA ASP A 589 23.07 59.08 -24.90
C ASP A 589 24.54 58.75 -25.25
N GLY A 590 24.88 57.45 -25.22
CA GLY A 590 26.21 56.93 -25.53
C GLY A 590 27.26 57.12 -24.43
N GLN A 591 26.93 57.77 -23.31
CA GLN A 591 27.82 57.93 -22.17
C GLN A 591 27.45 56.99 -21.03
N VAL A 592 28.43 56.22 -20.56
CA VAL A 592 28.28 55.30 -19.43
C VAL A 592 28.75 55.97 -18.15
N GLY A 593 27.91 55.94 -17.12
CA GLY A 593 28.28 56.29 -15.76
C GLY A 593 27.50 55.49 -14.73
N TRP A 594 27.69 55.82 -13.46
CA TRP A 594 27.14 55.08 -12.33
C TRP A 594 26.08 55.91 -11.61
N MET A 595 24.93 55.30 -11.28
CA MET A 595 23.91 55.90 -10.41
C MET A 595 23.09 54.82 -9.70
N LYS A 596 22.47 55.16 -8.56
CA LYS A 596 21.56 54.26 -7.83
C LYS A 596 20.22 54.11 -8.56
N LEU A 597 19.68 52.89 -8.60
CA LEU A 597 18.39 52.59 -9.23
C LEU A 597 17.18 53.26 -8.54
N SER A 598 17.31 53.71 -7.29
CA SER A 598 16.22 54.40 -6.55
C SER A 598 15.74 55.70 -7.21
N TYR A 599 16.50 56.24 -8.17
CA TYR A 599 16.14 57.43 -8.95
C TYR A 599 15.50 57.11 -10.31
N PHE A 600 15.22 55.83 -10.57
CA PHE A 600 14.69 55.36 -11.81
C PHE A 600 13.52 54.39 -11.58
N GLN A 601 12.63 54.29 -12.56
CA GLN A 601 11.56 53.32 -12.61
C GLN A 601 11.68 52.48 -13.88
N ILE A 602 11.31 51.20 -13.83
CA ILE A 602 11.33 50.34 -15.03
C ILE A 602 10.41 50.97 -16.08
N SER A 603 10.93 51.18 -17.30
CA SER A 603 10.12 51.65 -18.42
C SER A 603 9.16 50.53 -18.84
N GLN A 604 7.88 50.85 -19.05
CA GLN A 604 6.88 49.88 -19.54
C GLN A 604 7.09 49.54 -21.01
#